data_AF-A0A821H726-F1
#
_entry.id   AF-A0A821H726-F1
#
_cell.length_a   1.000
_cell.length_b   1.000
_cell.length_c   1.000
_cell.angle_alpha   90.00
_cell.angle_beta   90.00
_cell.angle_gamma   90.00
#
_symmetry.space_group_name_H-M   'P 1'
#
loop_
_entity.id
_entity.type
_entity.pdbx_description
1 polymer ?
#
loop_
_entity_poly.entity_id
_entity_poly.type
_entity_poly.pdbx_seq_one_letter_code
_entity_poly.pdbx_strand_id
1 'polypeptide(L)'
;MKKVIGLKCECESDVKFYYKKCDRCNFERAANNIKVDIYECPMPSERESALAVIFELQMPNEIRCYRDILWLFANRPNPKRSHKMHEWLSSRPHGSKLKEFCKDLHDCKVQLLSARRSLSETHYSAPRSIASASLEEFFFENSLQVQITPTKPATLQDECQTLTPELSDPNYKSLQFSIESTQFVQNKTISNLSKCTLQLKPIEFLEFGSFRSGHRLQWWNLLSALETDSLSMDEESVAVLITHALLQNGPFAADGKALMYSWCPESHQQLLENHFVDELIVRLERHLKDFESNWQNELVLIILTVVAIRIFTICNSTRKQRTTDLVLKCRNTGERWIQLILKSIHNPSSSDSNKTDALRDKIGIIGIACLLTFSVYTDASHSLDLSNGDVMSLLNMVTTVHDNLIL
;
A
#
# COMPACT_ATOMS: atom_id res chain seq x y z
N MET A 1 -10.64 -21.45 53.01
CA MET A 1 -11.66 -22.52 53.08
C MET A 1 -12.88 -21.98 53.81
N LYS A 2 -14.00 -21.77 53.10
CA LYS A 2 -15.28 -21.41 53.74
C LYS A 2 -15.82 -22.66 54.46
N LYS A 3 -16.05 -22.58 55.77
CA LYS A 3 -16.59 -23.70 56.57
C LYS A 3 -18.12 -23.74 56.42
N VAL A 4 -18.70 -24.93 56.29
CA VAL A 4 -20.16 -25.09 56.29
C VAL A 4 -20.68 -24.75 57.68
N ILE A 5 -21.53 -23.72 57.78
CA ILE A 5 -22.10 -23.22 59.03
C ILE A 5 -23.37 -24.03 59.34
N GLY A 6 -23.61 -24.36 60.61
CA GLY A 6 -24.84 -25.03 61.06
C GLY A 6 -24.78 -26.55 61.16
N LEU A 7 -23.70 -27.19 60.69
CA LEU A 7 -23.45 -28.63 60.88
C LEU A 7 -22.23 -28.85 61.79
N LYS A 8 -22.34 -29.77 62.76
CA LYS A 8 -21.19 -30.19 63.57
C LYS A 8 -20.37 -31.22 62.77
N CYS A 9 -19.05 -31.18 62.94
CA CYS A 9 -18.20 -32.22 62.38
C CYS A 9 -18.25 -33.44 63.31
N GLU A 10 -18.60 -34.60 62.77
CA GLU A 10 -18.67 -35.86 63.53
C GLU A 10 -17.40 -36.73 63.35
N CYS A 11 -16.36 -36.19 62.72
CA CYS A 11 -15.11 -36.89 62.51
C CYS A 11 -14.19 -36.76 63.73
N GLU A 12 -13.81 -37.89 64.33
CA GLU A 12 -12.64 -37.98 65.22
C GLU A 12 -11.35 -37.95 64.39
N SER A 13 -10.28 -37.39 64.95
CA SER A 13 -9.09 -36.90 64.23
C SER A 13 -8.28 -37.95 63.45
N ASP A 14 -8.54 -39.25 63.57
CA ASP A 14 -7.68 -40.30 62.99
C ASP A 14 -8.37 -41.40 62.16
N VAL A 15 -9.68 -41.32 61.91
CA VAL A 15 -10.39 -42.40 61.21
C VAL A 15 -10.97 -41.97 59.85
N LYS A 16 -10.27 -42.32 58.76
CA LYS A 16 -10.68 -42.06 57.35
C LYS A 16 -12.11 -42.52 57.01
N PHE A 17 -12.65 -43.51 57.73
CA PHE A 17 -14.01 -44.03 57.50
C PHE A 17 -15.12 -43.06 57.94
N TYR A 18 -14.91 -42.24 58.98
CA TYR A 18 -15.92 -41.29 59.47
C TYR A 18 -16.08 -40.07 58.54
N TYR A 19 -15.02 -39.69 57.83
CA TYR A 19 -15.06 -38.61 56.83
C TYR A 19 -16.12 -38.81 55.73
N LYS A 20 -16.43 -40.06 55.36
CA LYS A 20 -17.45 -40.40 54.35
C LYS A 20 -18.88 -40.36 54.87
N LYS A 21 -19.09 -40.54 56.17
CA LYS A 21 -20.42 -40.53 56.81
C LYS A 21 -20.80 -39.18 57.39
N CYS A 22 -19.82 -38.32 57.68
CA CYS A 22 -20.06 -36.97 58.16
C CYS A 22 -20.67 -36.09 57.07
N ASP A 23 -21.91 -35.65 57.28
CA ASP A 23 -22.64 -34.79 56.34
C ASP A 23 -21.90 -33.47 56.08
N ARG A 24 -21.33 -32.86 57.12
CA ARG A 24 -20.53 -31.64 56.97
C ARG A 24 -19.35 -31.86 56.02
N CYS A 25 -18.59 -32.94 56.19
CA CYS A 25 -17.44 -33.25 55.32
C CYS A 25 -17.87 -33.66 53.91
N ASN A 26 -19.06 -34.25 53.75
CA ASN A 26 -19.66 -34.52 52.44
C ASN A 26 -20.04 -33.22 51.73
N PHE A 27 -20.71 -32.27 52.41
CA PHE A 27 -21.05 -30.97 51.84
C PHE A 27 -19.82 -30.11 51.54
N GLU A 28 -18.80 -30.12 52.41
CA GLU A 28 -17.52 -29.44 52.14
C GLU A 28 -16.83 -30.03 50.89
N ARG A 29 -16.83 -31.36 50.72
CA ARG A 29 -16.31 -32.01 49.50
C ARG A 29 -17.16 -31.71 48.26
N ALA A 30 -18.48 -31.77 48.38
CA ALA A 30 -19.38 -31.43 47.29
C ALA A 30 -19.17 -29.98 46.83
N ALA A 31 -19.09 -29.04 47.78
CA ALA A 31 -18.80 -27.63 47.51
C ALA A 31 -17.41 -27.42 46.87
N ASN A 32 -16.36 -28.09 47.38
CA ASN A 32 -15.01 -28.01 46.80
C ASN A 32 -14.91 -28.65 45.41
N ASN A 33 -15.83 -29.55 45.05
CA ASN A 33 -15.92 -30.18 43.74
C ASN A 33 -16.75 -29.39 42.73
N ILE A 34 -17.45 -28.32 43.14
CA ILE A 34 -18.13 -27.43 42.19
C ILE A 34 -17.06 -26.71 41.37
N LYS A 35 -17.11 -26.95 40.07
CA LYS A 35 -16.22 -26.36 39.07
C LYS A 35 -17.03 -25.40 38.22
N VAL A 36 -16.53 -24.19 38.08
CA VAL A 36 -17.09 -23.17 37.19
C VAL A 36 -16.02 -22.78 36.20
N ASP A 37 -16.39 -22.79 34.93
CA ASP A 37 -15.53 -22.34 33.84
C ASP A 37 -15.41 -20.81 33.90
N ILE A 38 -14.27 -20.31 33.42
CA ILE A 38 -14.12 -18.87 33.24
C ILE A 38 -15.07 -18.38 32.14
N TYR A 39 -15.53 -17.14 32.29
CA TYR A 39 -16.19 -16.38 31.26
C TYR A 39 -15.17 -15.42 30.63
N GLU A 40 -14.94 -15.56 29.33
CA GLU A 40 -14.21 -14.59 28.54
C GLU A 40 -15.20 -13.84 27.65
N CYS A 41 -15.12 -12.51 27.61
CA CYS A 41 -16.00 -11.71 26.75
C CYS A 41 -15.79 -12.10 25.27
N PRO A 42 -16.85 -12.49 24.52
CA PRO A 42 -16.69 -12.89 23.12
C PRO A 42 -16.16 -11.76 22.21
N MET A 43 -16.48 -10.51 22.54
CA MET A 43 -16.13 -9.32 21.77
C MET A 43 -14.91 -8.60 22.35
N PRO A 44 -13.96 -8.13 21.50
CA PRO A 44 -12.86 -7.27 21.93
C PRO A 44 -13.32 -6.05 22.74
N SER A 45 -12.57 -5.68 23.77
CA SER A 45 -12.87 -4.51 24.61
C SER A 45 -12.42 -3.20 23.93
N GLU A 46 -11.38 -3.27 23.08
CA GLU A 46 -10.94 -2.15 22.26
C GLU A 46 -11.92 -1.93 21.09
N ARG A 47 -12.32 -0.67 20.89
CA ARG A 47 -13.37 -0.28 19.96
C ARG A 47 -13.03 -0.65 18.51
N GLU A 48 -11.80 -0.39 18.09
CA GLU A 48 -11.28 -0.62 16.74
C GLU A 48 -11.30 -2.11 16.43
N SER A 49 -10.79 -2.93 17.35
CA SER A 49 -10.80 -4.39 17.29
C SER A 49 -12.23 -4.94 17.26
N ALA A 50 -13.15 -4.39 18.07
CA ALA A 50 -14.55 -4.79 18.08
C ALA A 50 -15.25 -4.47 16.77
N LEU A 51 -15.02 -3.27 16.21
CA LEU A 51 -15.56 -2.88 14.91
C LEU A 51 -15.03 -3.77 13.78
N ALA A 52 -13.74 -4.11 13.80
CA ALA A 52 -13.16 -5.05 12.84
C ALA A 52 -13.83 -6.42 12.91
N VAL A 53 -14.04 -6.96 14.12
CA VAL A 53 -14.77 -8.23 14.32
C VAL A 53 -16.20 -8.16 13.77
N ILE A 54 -16.96 -7.12 14.13
CA ILE A 54 -18.36 -6.95 13.66
C ILE A 54 -18.40 -6.84 12.14
N PHE A 55 -17.49 -6.06 11.56
CA PHE A 55 -17.40 -5.87 10.12
C PHE A 55 -17.11 -7.17 9.39
N GLU A 56 -16.17 -7.98 9.90
CA GLU A 56 -15.81 -9.28 9.34
C GLU A 56 -16.94 -10.31 9.42
N LEU A 57 -17.72 -10.29 10.51
CA LEU A 57 -18.87 -11.19 10.68
C LEU A 57 -19.92 -10.99 9.57
N GLN A 58 -20.17 -9.75 9.15
CA GLN A 58 -21.29 -9.40 8.27
C GLN A 58 -20.90 -8.72 6.94
N MET A 59 -19.62 -8.79 6.56
CA MET A 59 -19.07 -8.09 5.39
C MET A 59 -19.80 -8.44 4.09
N PRO A 60 -20.29 -7.44 3.33
CA PRO A 60 -20.78 -7.63 1.96
C PRO A 60 -19.70 -8.23 1.04
N ASN A 61 -20.12 -9.00 0.04
CA ASN A 61 -19.20 -9.72 -0.84
C ASN A 61 -18.32 -8.78 -1.66
N GLU A 62 -18.88 -7.67 -2.13
CA GLU A 62 -18.20 -6.67 -2.96
C GLU A 62 -17.05 -6.02 -2.17
N ILE A 63 -17.32 -5.65 -0.93
CA ILE A 63 -16.34 -5.05 -0.02
C ILE A 63 -15.26 -6.05 0.36
N ARG A 64 -15.64 -7.33 0.52
CA ARG A 64 -14.70 -8.42 0.79
C ARG A 64 -13.75 -8.65 -0.36
N CYS A 65 -14.26 -8.75 -1.59
CA CYS A 65 -13.46 -8.86 -2.80
C CYS A 65 -12.49 -7.68 -2.91
N TYR A 66 -12.98 -6.45 -2.70
CA TYR A 66 -12.16 -5.25 -2.74
C TYR A 66 -11.06 -5.26 -1.66
N ARG A 67 -11.40 -5.56 -0.41
CA ARG A 67 -10.45 -5.70 0.71
C ARG A 67 -9.38 -6.74 0.40
N ASP A 68 -9.77 -7.91 -0.09
CA ASP A 68 -8.86 -9.01 -0.39
C ASP A 68 -7.85 -8.62 -1.46
N ILE A 69 -8.33 -8.01 -2.55
CA ILE A 69 -7.50 -7.51 -3.63
C ILE A 69 -6.54 -6.43 -3.10
N LEU A 70 -7.05 -5.42 -2.39
CA LEU A 70 -6.23 -4.35 -1.82
C LEU A 70 -5.17 -4.88 -0.86
N TRP A 71 -5.53 -5.81 0.02
CA TRP A 71 -4.60 -6.38 0.98
C TRP A 71 -3.51 -7.17 0.27
N LEU A 72 -3.86 -7.96 -0.75
CA LEU A 72 -2.90 -8.70 -1.56
C LEU A 72 -1.93 -7.76 -2.30
N PHE A 73 -2.45 -6.69 -2.91
CA PHE A 73 -1.62 -5.68 -3.56
C PHE A 73 -0.69 -4.96 -2.58
N ALA A 74 -1.20 -4.54 -1.42
CA ALA A 74 -0.40 -3.84 -0.42
C ALA A 74 0.67 -4.74 0.22
N ASN A 75 0.36 -6.02 0.45
CA ASN A 75 1.26 -6.99 1.08
C ASN A 75 2.02 -7.87 0.08
N ARG A 76 2.02 -7.50 -1.22
CA ARG A 76 2.75 -8.17 -2.30
C ARG A 76 4.21 -8.52 -1.98
N PRO A 77 5.00 -7.70 -1.26
CA PRO A 77 6.40 -8.03 -0.98
C PRO A 77 6.58 -9.27 -0.10
N ASN A 78 5.59 -9.59 0.74
CA ASN A 78 5.67 -10.71 1.67
C ASN A 78 4.27 -11.18 2.10
N PRO A 79 3.48 -11.82 1.21
CA PRO A 79 2.14 -12.30 1.49
C PRO A 79 2.17 -13.61 2.32
N LYS A 80 2.97 -13.62 3.39
CA LYS A 80 3.10 -14.76 4.27
C LYS A 80 2.18 -14.59 5.47
N ARG A 81 1.50 -15.67 5.82
CA ARG A 81 0.78 -15.78 7.08
C ARG A 81 1.79 -15.68 8.21
N SER A 82 1.55 -14.76 9.16
CA SER A 82 2.37 -14.66 10.36
C SER A 82 2.41 -16.01 11.08
N HIS A 83 3.59 -16.44 11.53
CA HIS A 83 3.73 -17.70 12.24
C HIS A 83 2.98 -17.61 13.58
N LYS A 84 2.14 -18.63 13.88
CA LYS A 84 1.33 -18.77 15.11
C LYS A 84 0.12 -17.81 15.23
N MET A 85 -0.70 -17.74 14.19
CA MET A 85 -2.02 -17.09 14.27
C MET A 85 -3.13 -18.11 14.57
N HIS A 86 -4.10 -17.71 15.39
CA HIS A 86 -5.23 -18.53 15.84
C HIS A 86 -6.53 -18.14 15.14
N GLU A 87 -7.30 -19.14 14.69
CA GLU A 87 -8.64 -18.94 14.16
C GLU A 87 -9.61 -18.65 15.31
N TRP A 88 -9.81 -17.37 15.58
CA TRP A 88 -10.60 -16.93 16.72
C TRP A 88 -12.06 -17.40 16.66
N LEU A 89 -12.66 -17.48 15.47
CA LEU A 89 -14.00 -18.05 15.26
C LEU A 89 -14.08 -19.56 15.48
N SER A 90 -12.95 -20.26 15.53
CA SER A 90 -12.88 -21.68 15.86
C SER A 90 -12.69 -21.91 17.37
N SER A 91 -12.32 -20.87 18.13
CA SER A 91 -12.05 -20.93 19.57
C SER A 91 -13.26 -20.57 20.42
N ARG A 92 -13.42 -21.24 21.57
CA ARG A 92 -14.41 -20.83 22.59
C ARG A 92 -13.90 -19.61 23.35
N PRO A 93 -14.76 -18.68 23.81
CA PRO A 93 -16.22 -18.65 23.61
C PRO A 93 -16.64 -17.99 22.29
N HIS A 94 -15.70 -17.37 21.56
CA HIS A 94 -15.97 -16.57 20.36
C HIS A 94 -16.73 -17.36 19.29
N GLY A 95 -16.26 -18.53 18.90
CA GLY A 95 -16.93 -19.38 17.91
C GLY A 95 -18.32 -19.81 18.34
N SER A 96 -18.53 -20.12 19.62
CA SER A 96 -19.85 -20.52 20.13
C SER A 96 -20.85 -19.37 20.21
N LYS A 97 -20.39 -18.12 20.27
CA LYS A 97 -21.23 -16.93 20.47
C LYS A 97 -21.36 -16.06 19.23
N LEU A 98 -20.39 -16.12 18.32
CA LEU A 98 -20.29 -15.19 17.20
C LEU A 98 -20.47 -15.86 15.84
N LYS A 99 -20.29 -17.19 15.73
CA LYS A 99 -20.37 -17.91 14.45
C LYS A 99 -21.74 -17.85 13.80
N GLU A 100 -22.82 -17.75 14.59
CA GLU A 100 -24.18 -17.58 14.06
C GLU A 100 -24.38 -16.26 13.31
N PHE A 101 -23.57 -15.24 13.63
CA PHE A 101 -23.56 -13.95 12.95
C PHE A 101 -22.55 -13.91 11.81
N CYS A 102 -21.87 -15.01 11.46
CA CYS A 102 -20.88 -15.00 10.40
C CYS A 102 -21.54 -15.38 9.06
N LYS A 103 -21.47 -14.50 8.06
CA LYS A 103 -21.81 -14.84 6.67
C LYS A 103 -20.78 -15.82 6.09
N ASP A 104 -21.19 -16.59 5.08
CA ASP A 104 -20.32 -17.58 4.44
C ASP A 104 -18.95 -17.01 4.06
N LEU A 105 -17.90 -17.64 4.61
CA LEU A 105 -16.49 -17.31 4.41
C LEU A 105 -15.87 -18.07 3.22
N HIS A 106 -16.69 -18.55 2.28
CA HIS A 106 -16.18 -19.26 1.11
C HIS A 106 -15.31 -18.31 0.26
N ASP A 107 -14.18 -18.81 -0.23
CA ASP A 107 -13.25 -18.16 -1.17
C ASP A 107 -12.54 -16.87 -0.71
N CYS A 108 -12.59 -16.56 0.59
CA CYS A 108 -11.80 -15.46 1.16
C CYS A 108 -10.29 -15.69 0.92
N LYS A 109 -9.60 -14.69 0.35
CA LYS A 109 -8.13 -14.67 0.23
C LYS A 109 -7.48 -14.20 1.52
N VAL A 110 -8.20 -13.39 2.30
CA VAL A 110 -7.73 -12.80 3.55
C VAL A 110 -8.79 -12.99 4.63
N GLN A 111 -8.37 -13.16 5.87
CA GLN A 111 -9.26 -13.35 7.01
C GLN A 111 -8.71 -12.70 8.27
N LEU A 112 -9.61 -12.37 9.20
CA LEU A 112 -9.25 -11.92 10.53
C LEU A 112 -8.87 -13.11 11.40
N LEU A 113 -7.62 -13.15 11.88
CA LEU A 113 -7.13 -14.11 12.86
C LEU A 113 -6.72 -13.40 14.14
N SER A 114 -6.36 -14.15 15.18
CA SER A 114 -5.81 -13.60 16.41
C SER A 114 -4.34 -13.98 16.61
N ALA A 115 -3.50 -13.02 16.99
CA ALA A 115 -2.12 -13.28 17.39
C ALA A 115 -2.01 -13.96 18.77
N ARG A 116 -3.09 -13.94 19.54
CA ARG A 116 -3.19 -14.57 20.86
C ARG A 116 -4.22 -15.68 20.86
N ARG A 117 -3.98 -16.70 21.69
CA ARG A 117 -4.97 -17.73 21.98
C ARG A 117 -6.00 -17.19 22.96
N SER A 118 -7.26 -17.60 22.81
CA SER A 118 -8.30 -17.36 23.82
C SER A 118 -7.86 -17.88 25.18
N LEU A 119 -8.13 -17.11 26.25
CA LEU A 119 -7.86 -17.50 27.63
C LEU A 119 -8.57 -18.81 28.00
N SER A 120 -9.77 -19.03 27.44
CA SER A 120 -10.58 -20.24 27.63
C SER A 120 -9.90 -21.51 27.11
N GLU A 121 -8.81 -21.39 26.36
CA GLU A 121 -8.01 -22.51 25.86
C GLU A 121 -6.57 -22.52 26.43
N THR A 122 -6.28 -21.66 27.39
CA THR A 122 -4.98 -21.62 28.08
C THR A 122 -5.06 -22.27 29.46
N HIS A 123 -3.94 -22.33 30.18
CA HIS A 123 -3.94 -22.82 31.57
C HIS A 123 -4.85 -22.00 32.50
N TYR A 124 -5.25 -20.78 32.13
CA TYR A 124 -6.20 -19.96 32.89
C TYR A 124 -7.62 -20.53 32.88
N SER A 125 -7.95 -21.42 31.95
CA SER A 125 -9.24 -22.12 31.89
C SER A 125 -9.34 -23.28 32.88
N ALA A 126 -8.29 -23.57 33.65
CA ALA A 126 -8.30 -24.60 34.66
C ALA A 126 -9.42 -24.30 35.68
N PRO A 127 -10.30 -25.28 35.99
CA PRO A 127 -11.43 -25.06 36.88
C PRO A 127 -10.97 -24.53 38.25
N ARG A 128 -11.45 -23.33 38.61
CA ARG A 128 -11.13 -22.69 39.90
C ARG A 128 -12.12 -23.10 40.97
N SER A 129 -11.64 -23.20 42.21
CA SER A 129 -12.52 -23.45 43.35
C SER A 129 -13.26 -22.17 43.72
N ILE A 130 -14.60 -22.23 43.67
CA ILE A 130 -15.50 -21.14 44.09
C ILE A 130 -15.32 -20.83 45.60
N ALA A 131 -14.80 -21.78 46.36
CA ALA A 131 -14.60 -21.62 47.80
C ALA A 131 -13.47 -20.62 48.14
N SER A 132 -12.53 -20.38 47.22
CA SER A 132 -11.34 -19.55 47.44
C SER A 132 -11.15 -18.44 46.42
N ALA A 133 -11.65 -18.59 45.20
CA ALA A 133 -11.48 -17.60 44.14
C ALA A 133 -12.43 -16.41 44.33
N SER A 134 -11.98 -15.19 43.98
CA SER A 134 -12.84 -14.01 43.89
C SER A 134 -13.71 -14.04 42.63
N LEU A 135 -14.65 -13.11 42.49
CA LEU A 135 -15.51 -13.06 41.30
C LEU A 135 -14.70 -12.68 40.05
N GLU A 136 -13.78 -11.74 40.19
CA GLU A 136 -12.92 -11.21 39.13
C GLU A 136 -12.04 -12.29 38.50
N GLU A 137 -11.77 -13.37 39.23
CA GLU A 137 -11.03 -14.52 38.75
C GLU A 137 -11.80 -15.41 37.74
N PHE A 138 -13.10 -15.16 37.57
CA PHE A 138 -13.94 -15.87 36.61
C PHE A 138 -14.32 -15.03 35.40
N PHE A 139 -14.22 -13.70 35.46
CA PHE A 139 -14.64 -12.80 34.38
C PHE A 139 -13.44 -12.12 33.75
N PHE A 140 -13.18 -12.47 32.49
CA PHE A 140 -12.09 -11.93 31.71
C PHE A 140 -12.62 -11.13 30.53
N GLU A 141 -11.95 -10.00 30.29
CA GLU A 141 -12.03 -9.30 29.01
C GLU A 141 -11.50 -10.18 27.88
N ASN A 142 -11.91 -9.85 26.66
CA ASN A 142 -11.50 -10.56 25.47
C ASN A 142 -9.97 -10.51 25.29
N SER A 143 -9.35 -11.67 25.08
CA SER A 143 -7.90 -11.78 24.97
C SER A 143 -7.38 -11.78 23.53
N LEU A 144 -8.26 -11.69 22.55
CA LEU A 144 -7.88 -11.73 21.14
C LEU A 144 -7.09 -10.48 20.78
N GLN A 145 -6.13 -10.68 19.88
CA GLN A 145 -5.40 -9.60 19.24
C GLN A 145 -5.59 -9.76 17.74
N VAL A 146 -6.66 -9.15 17.23
CA VAL A 146 -7.14 -9.40 15.87
C VAL A 146 -6.22 -8.79 14.83
N GLN A 147 -5.93 -9.55 13.77
CA GLN A 147 -5.06 -9.16 12.66
C GLN A 147 -5.56 -9.78 11.36
N ILE A 148 -5.57 -8.99 10.30
CA ILE A 148 -5.91 -9.44 8.96
C ILE A 148 -4.70 -10.15 8.35
N THR A 149 -4.89 -11.36 7.85
CA THR A 149 -3.81 -12.20 7.31
C THR A 149 -4.31 -13.09 6.17
N PRO A 150 -3.45 -13.53 5.23
CA PRO A 150 -3.91 -14.27 4.09
C PRO A 150 -4.30 -15.70 4.50
N THR A 151 -5.38 -16.22 3.92
CA THR A 151 -5.85 -17.59 4.19
C THR A 151 -4.86 -18.62 3.69
N LYS A 152 -4.22 -18.33 2.55
CA LYS A 152 -3.16 -19.12 1.90
C LYS A 152 -2.03 -18.18 1.49
N PRO A 153 -0.78 -18.64 1.41
CA PRO A 153 0.29 -17.86 0.80
C PRO A 153 -0.12 -17.48 -0.63
N ALA A 154 -0.26 -16.17 -0.89
CA ALA A 154 -0.56 -15.71 -2.23
C ALA A 154 0.76 -15.61 -3.01
N THR A 155 0.79 -16.13 -4.24
CA THR A 155 1.93 -15.95 -5.14
C THR A 155 1.45 -15.09 -6.30
N LEU A 156 1.88 -13.82 -6.31
CA LEU A 156 1.53 -12.84 -7.34
C LEU A 156 2.60 -12.81 -8.46
N GLN A 157 3.16 -13.98 -8.80
CA GLN A 157 4.34 -14.08 -9.70
C GLN A 157 4.01 -13.66 -11.14
N ASP A 158 2.88 -14.12 -11.69
CA ASP A 158 2.52 -13.87 -13.10
C ASP A 158 2.10 -12.41 -13.37
N GLU A 159 1.61 -11.72 -12.34
CA GLU A 159 1.17 -10.32 -12.43
C GLU A 159 2.35 -9.34 -12.50
N CYS A 160 3.53 -9.70 -11.97
CA CYS A 160 4.74 -8.88 -12.11
C CYS A 160 5.10 -8.73 -13.59
N GLN A 161 5.04 -9.83 -14.35
CA GLN A 161 5.27 -9.81 -15.79
C GLN A 161 4.16 -9.07 -16.52
N THR A 162 2.90 -9.27 -16.12
CA THR A 162 1.74 -8.61 -16.73
C THR A 162 1.77 -7.08 -16.59
N LEU A 163 2.29 -6.56 -15.47
CA LEU A 163 2.34 -5.12 -15.17
C LEU A 163 3.68 -4.47 -15.53
N THR A 164 4.62 -5.22 -16.12
CA THR A 164 5.90 -4.68 -16.58
C THR A 164 5.74 -4.23 -18.03
N PRO A 165 5.94 -2.94 -18.36
CA PRO A 165 5.85 -2.46 -19.73
C PRO A 165 6.86 -3.16 -20.65
N GLU A 166 6.43 -3.45 -21.87
CA GLU A 166 7.33 -3.87 -22.93
C GLU A 166 7.81 -2.68 -23.75
N LEU A 167 9.09 -2.69 -24.09
CA LEU A 167 9.67 -1.73 -25.02
C LEU A 167 9.27 -2.10 -26.44
N SER A 168 8.60 -1.17 -27.11
CA SER A 168 8.13 -1.31 -28.49
C SER A 168 9.23 -0.98 -29.51
N ASP A 169 10.11 -0.02 -29.18
CA ASP A 169 11.18 0.42 -30.08
C ASP A 169 12.30 -0.65 -30.18
N PRO A 170 12.60 -1.15 -31.40
CA PRO A 170 13.70 -2.06 -31.66
C PRO A 170 15.07 -1.59 -31.14
N ASN A 171 15.33 -0.28 -31.09
CA ASN A 171 16.59 0.30 -30.60
C ASN A 171 16.81 0.05 -29.11
N TYR A 172 15.72 -0.02 -28.33
CA TYR A 172 15.78 -0.25 -26.88
C TYR A 172 15.43 -1.70 -26.51
N LYS A 173 14.97 -2.55 -27.45
CA LYS A 173 14.51 -3.92 -27.14
C LYS A 173 15.55 -4.77 -26.42
N SER A 174 16.84 -4.60 -26.74
CA SER A 174 17.94 -5.31 -26.06
C SER A 174 18.15 -4.88 -24.59
N LEU A 175 17.55 -3.76 -24.19
CA LEU A 175 17.57 -3.18 -22.85
C LEU A 175 16.33 -3.54 -22.01
N GLN A 176 15.40 -4.36 -22.50
CA GLN A 176 14.18 -4.77 -21.77
C GLN A 176 14.47 -5.25 -20.33
N PHE A 177 15.63 -5.89 -20.12
CA PHE A 177 16.05 -6.35 -18.79
C PHE A 177 16.13 -5.22 -17.75
N SER A 178 16.36 -3.96 -18.16
CA SER A 178 16.40 -2.81 -17.24
C SER A 178 15.00 -2.37 -16.81
N ILE A 179 13.95 -2.71 -17.57
CA ILE A 179 12.54 -2.51 -17.20
C ILE A 179 12.04 -3.66 -16.31
N GLU A 180 12.47 -4.89 -16.56
CA GLU A 180 12.00 -6.09 -15.86
C GLU A 180 12.44 -6.19 -14.39
N SER A 181 13.64 -5.69 -14.07
CA SER A 181 14.23 -5.89 -12.74
C SER A 181 15.20 -4.78 -12.40
N THR A 182 15.40 -4.55 -11.11
CA THR A 182 16.47 -3.68 -10.59
C THR A 182 17.67 -4.49 -10.07
N GLN A 183 17.60 -5.83 -10.13
CA GLN A 183 18.60 -6.76 -9.59
C GLN A 183 19.73 -7.02 -10.59
N PHE A 184 20.41 -5.95 -10.98
CA PHE A 184 21.60 -6.01 -11.82
C PHE A 184 22.53 -4.83 -11.53
N VAL A 185 23.76 -4.92 -12.02
CA VAL A 185 24.78 -3.85 -11.89
C VAL A 185 25.09 -3.26 -13.26
N GLN A 186 25.59 -2.02 -13.27
CA GLN A 186 25.94 -1.27 -14.48
C GLN A 186 26.83 -2.05 -15.46
N ASN A 187 27.75 -2.90 -14.96
CA ASN A 187 28.61 -3.74 -15.80
C ASN A 187 27.83 -4.64 -16.77
N LYS A 188 26.60 -5.04 -16.43
CA LYS A 188 25.73 -5.80 -17.35
C LYS A 188 25.42 -4.98 -18.61
N THR A 189 25.07 -3.71 -18.44
CA THR A 189 24.80 -2.79 -19.56
C THR A 189 26.05 -2.54 -20.39
N ILE A 190 27.20 -2.31 -19.73
CA ILE A 190 28.49 -2.12 -20.41
C ILE A 190 28.85 -3.35 -21.26
N SER A 191 28.66 -4.56 -20.72
CA SER A 191 28.92 -5.80 -21.47
C SER A 191 27.99 -6.00 -22.67
N ASN A 192 26.80 -5.38 -22.64
CA ASN A 192 25.82 -5.40 -23.72
C ASN A 192 26.00 -4.26 -24.71
N LEU A 193 27.02 -3.38 -24.57
CA LEU A 193 27.22 -2.24 -25.47
C LEU A 193 27.39 -2.67 -26.94
N SER A 194 27.89 -3.88 -27.20
CA SER A 194 27.97 -4.46 -28.54
C SER A 194 26.59 -4.71 -29.20
N LYS A 195 25.50 -4.68 -28.42
CA LYS A 195 24.11 -4.79 -28.89
C LYS A 195 23.47 -3.42 -29.15
N CYS A 196 24.17 -2.32 -28.92
CA CYS A 196 23.69 -0.97 -29.23
C CYS A 196 23.49 -0.84 -30.75
N THR A 197 22.33 -0.35 -31.16
CA THR A 197 22.06 -0.08 -32.58
C THR A 197 22.82 1.16 -33.04
N LEU A 198 22.92 1.37 -34.35
CA LEU A 198 23.59 2.56 -34.92
C LEU A 198 22.75 3.84 -34.76
N GLN A 199 21.45 3.69 -34.52
CA GLN A 199 20.50 4.78 -34.34
C GLN A 199 20.55 5.37 -32.92
N LEU A 200 20.90 4.55 -31.92
CA LEU A 200 20.98 4.98 -30.54
C LEU A 200 22.41 5.43 -30.19
N LYS A 201 22.55 6.56 -29.51
CA LYS A 201 23.87 7.03 -29.05
C LYS A 201 24.41 6.06 -27.99
N PRO A 202 25.71 5.70 -28.02
CA PRO A 202 26.29 4.80 -27.02
C PRO A 202 26.10 5.28 -25.58
N ILE A 203 26.15 6.60 -25.34
CA ILE A 203 25.90 7.16 -24.02
C ILE A 203 24.46 6.97 -23.56
N GLU A 204 23.49 7.17 -24.46
CA GLU A 204 22.08 6.98 -24.16
C GLU A 204 21.76 5.51 -23.88
N PHE A 205 22.35 4.59 -24.65
CA PHE A 205 22.25 3.14 -24.40
C PHE A 205 22.76 2.77 -22.99
N LEU A 206 23.92 3.32 -22.61
CA LEU A 206 24.52 3.08 -21.29
C LEU A 206 23.66 3.65 -20.17
N GLU A 207 23.20 4.90 -20.30
CA GLU A 207 22.38 5.58 -19.30
C GLU A 207 21.03 4.88 -19.15
N PHE A 208 20.35 4.55 -20.26
CA PHE A 208 19.07 3.85 -20.25
C PHE A 208 19.20 2.48 -19.56
N GLY A 209 20.17 1.68 -20.00
CA GLY A 209 20.36 0.34 -19.46
C GLY A 209 20.83 0.35 -18.01
N SER A 210 21.48 1.41 -17.55
CA SER A 210 22.02 1.52 -16.18
C SER A 210 21.10 2.29 -15.23
N PHE A 211 20.07 2.97 -15.73
CA PHE A 211 19.16 3.81 -14.95
C PHE A 211 18.59 3.10 -13.71
N ARG A 212 18.37 1.78 -13.82
CA ARG A 212 17.77 0.94 -12.78
C ARG A 212 18.73 -0.11 -12.21
N SER A 213 20.05 0.06 -12.38
CA SER A 213 21.04 -0.85 -11.82
C SER A 213 21.13 -0.70 -10.28
N GLY A 214 20.24 -1.37 -9.57
CA GLY A 214 20.00 -1.18 -8.14
C GLY A 214 18.87 -0.17 -7.87
N HIS A 215 17.89 -0.60 -7.07
CA HIS A 215 16.66 0.16 -6.83
C HIS A 215 16.87 1.51 -6.12
N ARG A 216 17.96 1.66 -5.35
CA ARG A 216 18.28 2.89 -4.59
C ARG A 216 18.90 4.00 -5.44
N LEU A 217 19.35 3.70 -6.66
CA LEU A 217 20.07 4.67 -7.51
C LEU A 217 19.17 5.42 -8.50
N GLN A 218 17.93 5.00 -8.66
CA GLN A 218 17.01 5.52 -9.70
C GLN A 218 16.84 7.05 -9.64
N TRP A 219 16.74 7.64 -8.44
CA TRP A 219 16.63 9.09 -8.28
C TRP A 219 17.92 9.84 -8.59
N TRP A 220 19.08 9.27 -8.22
CA TRP A 220 20.38 9.84 -8.58
C TRP A 220 20.61 9.81 -10.08
N ASN A 221 20.22 8.71 -10.73
CA ASN A 221 20.30 8.56 -12.18
C ASN A 221 19.36 9.53 -12.90
N LEU A 222 18.15 9.76 -12.38
CA LEU A 222 17.26 10.81 -12.90
C LEU A 222 17.89 12.20 -12.79
N LEU A 223 18.44 12.55 -11.62
CA LEU A 223 19.09 13.85 -11.41
C LEU A 223 20.27 14.04 -12.38
N SER A 224 21.08 12.99 -12.57
CA SER A 224 22.20 12.99 -13.52
C SER A 224 21.71 13.16 -14.96
N ALA A 225 20.67 12.42 -15.36
CA ALA A 225 20.08 12.52 -16.70
C ALA A 225 19.51 13.91 -16.98
N LEU A 226 18.86 14.55 -16.00
CA LEU A 226 18.39 15.94 -16.09
C LEU A 226 19.53 16.96 -16.14
N GLU A 227 20.70 16.65 -15.58
CA GLU A 227 21.84 17.58 -15.59
C GLU A 227 22.67 17.47 -16.87
N THR A 228 22.77 16.27 -17.43
CA THR A 228 23.65 15.96 -18.57
C THR A 228 22.90 15.85 -19.89
N ASP A 229 21.56 15.91 -19.87
CA ASP A 229 20.68 15.66 -21.02
C ASP A 229 21.03 14.37 -21.76
N SER A 230 21.37 13.33 -20.98
CA SER A 230 21.90 12.07 -21.51
C SER A 230 20.82 11.10 -22.02
N LEU A 231 19.55 11.34 -21.65
CA LEU A 231 18.38 10.61 -22.09
C LEU A 231 17.40 11.56 -22.78
N SER A 232 16.90 11.18 -23.96
CA SER A 232 15.87 11.95 -24.65
C SER A 232 14.51 11.70 -24.01
N MET A 233 14.04 12.64 -23.18
CA MET A 233 12.74 12.52 -22.49
C MET A 233 11.52 12.61 -23.43
N ASP A 234 11.73 12.97 -24.70
CA ASP A 234 10.71 12.93 -25.75
C ASP A 234 10.59 11.56 -26.42
N GLU A 235 11.41 10.58 -26.03
CA GLU A 235 11.32 9.20 -26.52
C GLU A 235 10.40 8.36 -25.63
N GLU A 236 9.45 7.64 -26.24
CA GLU A 236 8.46 6.81 -25.51
C GLU A 236 9.15 5.77 -24.62
N SER A 237 10.20 5.11 -25.11
CA SER A 237 10.96 4.12 -24.34
C SER A 237 11.58 4.73 -23.07
N VAL A 238 12.08 5.97 -23.17
CA VAL A 238 12.67 6.70 -22.05
C VAL A 238 11.56 7.15 -21.07
N ALA A 239 10.42 7.60 -21.58
CA ALA A 239 9.26 7.92 -20.75
C ALA A 239 8.78 6.70 -19.96
N VAL A 240 8.71 5.52 -20.60
CA VAL A 240 8.40 4.24 -19.95
C VAL A 240 9.43 3.92 -18.87
N LEU A 241 10.72 4.01 -19.17
CA LEU A 241 11.80 3.75 -18.20
C LEU A 241 11.67 4.62 -16.96
N ILE A 242 11.55 5.94 -17.14
CA ILE A 242 11.51 6.89 -16.04
C ILE A 242 10.21 6.70 -15.25
N THR A 243 9.05 6.74 -15.89
CA THR A 243 7.76 6.60 -15.18
C THR A 243 7.66 5.26 -14.44
N HIS A 244 8.08 4.16 -15.07
CA HIS A 244 8.10 2.85 -14.41
C HIS A 244 9.06 2.81 -13.21
N ALA A 245 10.26 3.40 -13.32
CA ALA A 245 11.21 3.48 -12.21
C ALA A 245 10.65 4.24 -10.99
N LEU A 246 9.91 5.32 -11.24
CA LEU A 246 9.42 6.21 -10.19
C LEU A 246 8.09 5.75 -9.57
N LEU A 247 7.29 5.00 -10.32
CA LEU A 247 6.00 4.45 -9.88
C LEU A 247 6.11 3.04 -9.32
N GLN A 248 7.12 2.26 -9.70
CA GLN A 248 7.33 0.93 -9.15
C GLN A 248 7.62 0.99 -7.65
N ASN A 249 6.87 0.21 -6.88
CA ASN A 249 7.15 0.06 -5.46
C ASN A 249 8.44 -0.73 -5.23
N GLY A 250 9.39 -0.16 -4.49
CA GLY A 250 10.65 -0.82 -4.14
C GLY A 250 10.54 -1.76 -2.95
N PRO A 251 11.62 -2.47 -2.61
CA PRO A 251 11.68 -3.26 -1.38
C PRO A 251 11.65 -2.35 -0.15
N PHE A 252 11.08 -2.87 0.93
CA PHE A 252 11.21 -2.32 2.28
C PHE A 252 12.39 -3.00 3.00
N ALA A 253 13.02 -2.31 3.94
CA ALA A 253 14.07 -2.90 4.75
C ALA A 253 13.51 -4.12 5.52
N ALA A 254 14.17 -5.27 5.36
CA ALA A 254 13.73 -6.56 5.92
C ALA A 254 13.70 -6.58 7.45
N ASP A 255 14.46 -5.67 8.07
CA ASP A 255 14.69 -5.65 9.50
C ASP A 255 14.09 -4.34 10.02
N GLY A 256 12.95 -4.41 10.71
CA GLY A 256 12.35 -3.28 11.44
C GLY A 256 13.24 -2.66 12.54
N LYS A 257 14.55 -2.91 12.50
CA LYS A 257 15.57 -2.21 13.28
C LYS A 257 15.83 -0.85 12.62
N ALA A 258 15.13 0.14 13.14
CA ALA A 258 15.59 1.53 13.22
C ALA A 258 15.99 2.21 11.88
N LEU A 259 15.20 2.07 10.82
CA LEU A 259 15.14 3.13 9.81
C LEU A 259 14.03 4.12 10.21
N MET A 260 14.36 5.41 10.14
CA MET A 260 13.51 6.54 10.53
C MET A 260 12.15 6.59 9.80
N TYR A 261 12.00 5.83 8.69
CA TYR A 261 10.86 5.90 7.78
C TYR A 261 10.39 4.51 7.31
N SER A 262 9.82 3.71 8.22
CA SER A 262 9.31 2.35 7.93
C SER A 262 8.21 2.29 6.87
N TRP A 263 7.55 3.43 6.58
CA TRP A 263 6.50 3.55 5.58
C TRP A 263 7.03 3.79 4.15
N CYS A 264 8.28 4.23 3.99
CA CYS A 264 8.84 4.62 2.69
C CYS A 264 9.77 3.51 2.13
N PRO A 265 9.47 2.97 0.92
CA PRO A 265 10.33 1.98 0.27
C PRO A 265 11.73 2.51 0.02
N GLU A 266 12.72 1.62 0.04
CA GLU A 266 14.13 1.99 -0.12
C GLU A 266 14.43 2.70 -1.44
N SER A 267 13.68 2.40 -2.50
CA SER A 267 13.81 3.07 -3.80
C SER A 267 13.45 4.55 -3.78
N HIS A 268 12.72 5.02 -2.76
CA HIS A 268 12.22 6.39 -2.67
C HIS A 268 12.74 7.17 -1.46
N GLN A 269 13.53 6.55 -0.59
CA GLN A 269 14.05 7.20 0.61
C GLN A 269 14.88 8.46 0.31
N GLN A 270 15.50 8.54 -0.86
CA GLN A 270 16.25 9.72 -1.30
C GLN A 270 15.38 11.00 -1.34
N LEU A 271 14.07 10.86 -1.56
CA LEU A 271 13.12 11.99 -1.54
C LEU A 271 12.82 12.54 -0.13
N LEU A 272 13.33 11.89 0.92
CA LEU A 272 13.21 12.37 2.29
C LEU A 272 14.35 13.33 2.65
N GLU A 273 15.39 13.41 1.82
CA GLU A 273 16.51 14.33 1.99
C GLU A 273 16.21 15.69 1.36
N ASN A 274 16.00 16.71 2.20
CA ASN A 274 15.61 18.05 1.74
C ASN A 274 16.57 18.64 0.69
N HIS A 275 17.89 18.51 0.89
CA HIS A 275 18.88 19.04 -0.05
C HIS A 275 18.75 18.38 -1.43
N PHE A 276 18.59 17.05 -1.47
CA PHE A 276 18.39 16.35 -2.73
C PHE A 276 17.11 16.80 -3.44
N VAL A 277 16.00 16.92 -2.70
CA VAL A 277 14.72 17.39 -3.25
C VAL A 277 14.85 18.80 -3.80
N ASP A 278 15.57 19.69 -3.11
CA ASP A 278 15.80 21.05 -3.59
C ASP A 278 16.55 21.08 -4.91
N GLU A 279 17.66 20.34 -5.01
CA GLU A 279 18.46 20.25 -6.24
C GLU A 279 17.66 19.64 -7.40
N LEU A 280 16.84 18.63 -7.12
CA LEU A 280 15.97 17.99 -8.10
C LEU A 280 14.89 18.96 -8.60
N ILE A 281 14.22 19.70 -7.70
CA ILE A 281 13.23 20.71 -8.10
C ILE A 281 13.86 21.76 -9.01
N VAL A 282 15.07 22.25 -8.71
CA VAL A 282 15.77 23.23 -9.57
C VAL A 282 15.97 22.68 -10.99
N ARG A 283 16.42 21.42 -11.13
CA ARG A 283 16.58 20.78 -12.45
C ARG A 283 15.25 20.64 -13.19
N LEU A 284 14.19 20.22 -12.50
CA LEU A 284 12.86 20.06 -13.08
C LEU A 284 12.28 21.40 -13.55
N GLU A 285 12.45 22.47 -12.76
CA GLU A 285 12.02 23.82 -13.14
C GLU A 285 12.78 24.34 -14.36
N ARG A 286 14.10 24.09 -14.44
CA ARG A 286 14.92 24.43 -15.61
C ARG A 286 14.40 23.69 -16.85
N HIS A 287 14.27 22.36 -16.76
CA HIS A 287 13.76 21.53 -17.86
C HIS A 287 12.37 21.96 -18.31
N LEU A 288 11.43 22.18 -17.37
CA LEU A 288 10.08 22.64 -17.72
C LEU A 288 10.12 23.95 -18.52
N LYS A 289 10.99 24.89 -18.12
CA LYS A 289 11.16 26.18 -18.79
C LYS A 289 11.74 26.03 -20.19
N ASP A 290 12.72 25.15 -20.38
CA ASP A 290 13.36 24.93 -21.68
C ASP A 290 12.36 24.40 -22.72
N PHE A 291 11.43 23.56 -22.30
CA PHE A 291 10.39 22.98 -23.17
C PHE A 291 9.09 23.76 -23.18
N GLU A 292 8.90 24.76 -22.30
CA GLU A 292 7.64 25.46 -22.09
C GLU A 292 7.01 26.02 -23.39
N SER A 293 7.83 26.44 -24.34
CA SER A 293 7.36 26.98 -25.63
C SER A 293 7.07 25.91 -26.70
N ASN A 294 7.51 24.68 -26.48
CA ASN A 294 7.46 23.59 -27.46
C ASN A 294 6.48 22.48 -27.04
N TRP A 295 5.21 22.70 -27.38
CA TRP A 295 4.12 21.76 -27.13
C TRP A 295 4.25 20.41 -27.85
N GLN A 296 5.26 20.23 -28.72
CA GLN A 296 5.50 18.96 -29.40
C GLN A 296 6.13 17.88 -28.51
N ASN A 297 6.61 18.25 -27.31
CA ASN A 297 7.25 17.33 -26.38
C ASN A 297 6.30 16.98 -25.20
N GLU A 298 5.13 16.42 -25.50
CA GLU A 298 4.15 16.03 -24.48
C GLU A 298 4.68 15.02 -23.46
N LEU A 299 5.59 14.13 -23.87
CA LEU A 299 6.18 13.12 -22.99
C LEU A 299 7.05 13.76 -21.92
N VAL A 300 7.78 14.82 -22.25
CA VAL A 300 8.56 15.60 -21.27
C VAL A 300 7.62 16.14 -20.18
N LEU A 301 6.47 16.71 -20.55
CA LEU A 301 5.53 17.23 -19.57
C LEU A 301 4.96 16.13 -18.67
N ILE A 302 4.63 14.95 -19.20
CA ILE A 302 4.21 13.81 -18.37
C ILE A 302 5.30 13.42 -17.39
N ILE A 303 6.54 13.23 -17.88
CA ILE A 303 7.66 12.80 -17.03
C ILE A 303 7.85 13.80 -15.89
N LEU A 304 7.96 15.08 -16.20
CA LEU A 304 8.12 16.14 -15.19
C LEU A 304 6.95 16.16 -14.20
N THR A 305 5.73 15.96 -14.67
CA THR A 305 4.54 15.90 -13.82
C THR A 305 4.54 14.70 -12.90
N VAL A 306 4.84 13.50 -13.41
CA VAL A 306 4.95 12.26 -12.62
C VAL A 306 6.03 12.41 -11.57
N VAL A 307 7.19 12.96 -11.94
CA VAL A 307 8.28 13.25 -10.99
C VAL A 307 7.80 14.21 -9.90
N ALA A 308 7.20 15.35 -10.27
CA ALA A 308 6.76 16.37 -9.33
C ALA A 308 5.71 15.83 -8.35
N ILE A 309 4.73 15.06 -8.83
CA ILE A 309 3.73 14.40 -7.99
C ILE A 309 4.39 13.38 -7.07
N ARG A 310 5.34 12.60 -7.58
CA ARG A 310 6.02 11.59 -6.76
C ARG A 310 6.81 12.24 -5.63
N ILE A 311 7.51 13.35 -5.91
CA ILE A 311 8.14 14.19 -4.87
C ILE A 311 7.07 14.65 -3.89
N PHE A 312 5.93 15.19 -4.35
CA PHE A 312 4.88 15.72 -3.47
C PHE A 312 4.33 14.65 -2.51
N THR A 313 4.12 13.43 -3.01
CA THR A 313 3.55 12.33 -2.23
C THR A 313 4.50 11.77 -1.16
N ILE A 314 5.82 11.92 -1.33
CA ILE A 314 6.81 11.26 -0.46
C ILE A 314 7.64 12.27 0.33
N CYS A 315 7.85 13.48 -0.17
CA CYS A 315 8.76 14.44 0.44
C CYS A 315 8.28 14.87 1.84
N ASN A 316 9.23 15.33 2.64
CA ASN A 316 8.92 15.85 3.97
C ASN A 316 8.13 17.18 3.89
N SER A 317 7.33 17.48 4.91
CA SER A 317 6.42 18.64 4.94
C SER A 317 7.10 19.97 4.64
N THR A 318 8.38 20.12 4.96
CA THR A 318 9.17 21.35 4.75
C THR A 318 9.32 21.77 3.29
N ARG A 319 9.12 20.88 2.32
CA ARG A 319 9.24 21.18 0.87
C ARG A 319 7.93 21.09 0.11
N LYS A 320 6.82 20.73 0.77
CA LYS A 320 5.51 20.55 0.13
C LYS A 320 5.08 21.77 -0.69
N GLN A 321 5.23 23.00 -0.16
CA GLN A 321 4.86 24.20 -0.91
C GLN A 321 5.63 24.33 -2.24
N ARG A 322 6.95 24.14 -2.20
CA ARG A 322 7.79 24.28 -3.39
C ARG A 322 7.45 23.20 -4.43
N THR A 323 7.15 21.98 -3.97
CA THR A 323 6.71 20.91 -4.85
C THR A 323 5.30 21.16 -5.40
N THR A 324 4.38 21.68 -4.58
CA THR A 324 3.06 22.16 -5.03
C THR A 324 3.21 23.19 -6.15
N ASP A 325 4.07 24.18 -5.97
CA ASP A 325 4.28 25.22 -6.99
C ASP A 325 4.78 24.61 -8.30
N LEU A 326 5.69 23.63 -8.25
CA LEU A 326 6.15 22.89 -9.43
C LEU A 326 5.02 22.10 -10.10
N VAL A 327 4.18 21.42 -9.32
CA VAL A 327 3.01 20.67 -9.84
C VAL A 327 2.02 21.62 -10.53
N LEU A 328 1.74 22.79 -9.93
CA LEU A 328 0.88 23.80 -10.53
C LEU A 328 1.49 24.41 -11.80
N LYS A 329 2.81 24.63 -11.83
CA LYS A 329 3.51 25.06 -13.07
C LYS A 329 3.33 24.04 -14.18
N CYS A 330 3.46 22.74 -13.89
CA CYS A 330 3.21 21.68 -14.89
C CYS A 330 1.77 21.74 -15.41
N ARG A 331 0.77 21.87 -14.52
CA ARG A 331 -0.65 22.01 -14.89
C ARG A 331 -0.87 23.20 -15.82
N ASN A 332 -0.38 24.38 -15.44
CA ASN A 332 -0.55 25.61 -16.20
C ASN A 332 0.10 25.52 -17.60
N THR A 333 1.28 24.89 -17.69
CA THR A 333 1.95 24.64 -18.97
C THR A 333 1.10 23.72 -19.86
N GLY A 334 0.61 22.61 -19.32
CA GLY A 334 -0.23 21.67 -20.07
C GLY A 334 -1.56 22.29 -20.53
N GLU A 335 -2.25 23.03 -19.66
CA GLU A 335 -3.47 23.75 -20.04
C GLU A 335 -3.20 24.74 -21.17
N ARG A 336 -2.11 25.51 -21.09
CA ARG A 336 -1.72 26.42 -22.17
C ARG A 336 -1.42 25.67 -23.47
N TRP A 337 -0.73 24.54 -23.41
CA TRP A 337 -0.46 23.71 -24.59
C TRP A 337 -1.74 23.18 -25.23
N ILE A 338 -2.69 22.67 -24.44
CA ILE A 338 -4.01 22.25 -24.92
C ILE A 338 -4.70 23.41 -25.65
N GLN A 339 -4.71 24.62 -25.08
CA GLN A 339 -5.31 25.79 -25.73
C GLN A 339 -4.62 26.18 -27.04
N LEU A 340 -3.29 26.02 -27.14
CA LEU A 340 -2.54 26.29 -28.37
C LEU A 340 -2.83 25.24 -29.44
N ILE A 341 -2.93 23.96 -29.07
CA ILE A 341 -3.24 22.87 -30.00
C ILE A 341 -4.70 22.96 -30.48
N LEU A 342 -5.65 23.25 -29.60
CA LEU A 342 -7.05 23.46 -30.02
C LEU A 342 -7.18 24.60 -31.03
N LYS A 343 -6.46 25.71 -30.83
CA LYS A 343 -6.40 26.82 -31.80
C LYS A 343 -5.80 26.42 -33.14
N SER A 344 -4.82 25.51 -33.16
CA SER A 344 -4.22 25.03 -34.40
C SER A 344 -5.14 24.05 -35.16
N ILE A 345 -5.92 23.24 -34.43
CA ILE A 345 -6.95 22.36 -35.00
C ILE A 345 -8.08 23.16 -35.66
N HIS A 346 -8.55 24.23 -35.02
CA HIS A 346 -9.65 25.06 -35.54
C HIS A 346 -9.24 26.00 -36.68
N ASN A 347 -7.97 26.03 -37.07
CA ASN A 347 -7.51 26.88 -38.16
C ASN A 347 -7.85 26.24 -39.52
N PRO A 348 -8.65 26.88 -40.41
CA PRO A 348 -9.18 26.27 -41.64
C PRO A 348 -8.12 25.84 -42.68
N SER A 349 -6.84 26.15 -42.44
CA SER A 349 -5.70 25.78 -43.30
C SER A 349 -5.24 24.32 -43.13
N SER A 350 -5.70 23.61 -42.11
CA SER A 350 -5.28 22.24 -41.75
C SER A 350 -6.32 21.19 -42.16
N SER A 351 -6.61 21.06 -43.46
CA SER A 351 -7.58 20.08 -43.99
C SER A 351 -7.06 18.64 -44.06
N ASP A 352 -6.18 18.23 -43.15
CA ASP A 352 -5.54 16.90 -43.11
C ASP A 352 -5.97 16.13 -41.85
N SER A 353 -6.92 15.20 -42.02
CA SER A 353 -7.52 14.42 -40.93
C SER A 353 -6.48 13.72 -40.06
N ASN A 354 -5.42 13.16 -40.66
CA ASN A 354 -4.38 12.43 -39.93
C ASN A 354 -3.58 13.34 -38.99
N LYS A 355 -3.39 14.61 -39.36
CA LYS A 355 -2.73 15.59 -38.49
C LYS A 355 -3.63 16.01 -37.35
N THR A 356 -4.93 16.12 -37.61
CA THR A 356 -5.90 16.44 -36.56
C THR A 356 -5.94 15.33 -35.50
N ASP A 357 -5.95 14.06 -35.90
CA ASP A 357 -5.99 12.93 -34.97
C ASP A 357 -4.70 12.86 -34.12
N ALA A 358 -3.53 13.02 -34.73
CA ALA A 358 -2.26 13.08 -33.97
C ALA A 358 -2.22 14.25 -32.96
N LEU A 359 -2.83 15.40 -33.29
CA LEU A 359 -2.94 16.52 -32.34
C LEU A 359 -3.93 16.22 -31.21
N ARG A 360 -4.99 15.45 -31.45
CA ARG A 360 -5.93 14.99 -30.42
C ARG A 360 -5.27 14.00 -29.47
N ASP A 361 -4.49 13.06 -29.97
CA ASP A 361 -3.70 12.15 -29.14
C ASP A 361 -2.79 12.94 -28.19
N LYS A 362 -2.08 13.95 -28.71
CA LYS A 362 -1.25 14.86 -27.89
C LYS A 362 -2.08 15.59 -26.83
N ILE A 363 -3.26 16.10 -27.17
CA ILE A 363 -4.17 16.72 -26.19
C ILE A 363 -4.54 15.73 -25.09
N GLY A 364 -4.86 14.48 -25.44
CA GLY A 364 -5.18 13.44 -24.46
C GLY A 364 -4.02 13.16 -23.52
N ILE A 365 -2.82 12.99 -24.05
CA ILE A 365 -1.57 12.75 -23.30
C ILE A 365 -1.27 13.92 -22.34
N ILE A 366 -1.34 15.17 -22.83
CA ILE A 366 -1.15 16.39 -22.00
C ILE A 366 -2.25 16.50 -20.95
N GLY A 367 -3.49 16.20 -21.31
CA GLY A 367 -4.64 16.21 -20.41
C GLY A 367 -4.47 15.22 -19.25
N ILE A 368 -3.93 14.02 -19.52
CA ILE A 368 -3.57 13.05 -18.48
C ILE A 368 -2.51 13.63 -17.54
N ALA A 369 -1.46 14.26 -18.06
CA ALA A 369 -0.47 14.94 -17.23
C ALA A 369 -1.13 15.96 -16.30
N CYS A 370 -1.99 16.84 -16.84
CA CYS A 370 -2.74 17.81 -16.05
C CYS A 370 -3.66 17.14 -15.01
N LEU A 371 -4.37 16.06 -15.34
CA LEU A 371 -5.22 15.34 -14.40
C LEU A 371 -4.45 14.76 -13.21
N LEU A 372 -3.27 14.20 -13.46
CA LEU A 372 -2.42 13.67 -12.39
C LEU A 372 -2.11 14.75 -11.34
N THR A 373 -1.96 16.01 -11.74
CA THR A 373 -1.65 17.11 -10.81
C THR A 373 -2.73 17.36 -9.76
N PHE A 374 -3.96 16.88 -9.92
CA PHE A 374 -5.03 17.06 -8.94
C PHE A 374 -4.93 16.12 -7.74
N SER A 375 -4.03 15.13 -7.78
CA SER A 375 -3.74 14.28 -6.62
C SER A 375 -3.28 15.10 -5.41
N VAL A 376 -2.74 16.31 -5.62
CA VAL A 376 -2.30 17.21 -4.54
C VAL A 376 -3.42 17.60 -3.57
N TYR A 377 -4.67 17.61 -4.02
CA TYR A 377 -5.84 17.94 -3.18
C TYR A 377 -6.37 16.74 -2.38
N THR A 378 -5.88 15.53 -2.67
CA THR A 378 -6.31 14.30 -1.98
C THR A 378 -5.43 13.95 -0.77
N ASP A 379 -4.31 14.64 -0.59
CA ASP A 379 -3.42 14.43 0.55
C ASP A 379 -4.07 14.94 1.85
N ALA A 380 -4.21 14.04 2.83
CA ALA A 380 -4.80 14.30 4.14
C ALA A 380 -4.08 15.40 4.96
N SER A 381 -2.91 15.86 4.51
CA SER A 381 -2.17 16.95 5.13
C SER A 381 -2.68 18.36 4.80
N HIS A 382 -3.81 18.50 4.08
CA HIS A 382 -4.53 19.78 3.86
C HIS A 382 -3.62 20.92 3.36
N SER A 383 -2.72 20.65 2.41
CA SER A 383 -1.80 21.69 1.91
C SER A 383 -2.47 22.71 0.98
N LEU A 384 -3.61 22.36 0.37
CA LEU A 384 -4.34 23.21 -0.58
C LEU A 384 -5.85 23.03 -0.41
N ASP A 385 -6.55 24.15 -0.29
CA ASP A 385 -8.01 24.18 -0.43
C ASP A 385 -8.37 24.18 -1.93
N LEU A 386 -9.32 23.34 -2.30
CA LEU A 386 -9.81 23.24 -3.67
C LEU A 386 -10.64 24.49 -4.00
N SER A 387 -10.13 25.38 -4.85
CA SER A 387 -10.87 26.57 -5.27
C SER A 387 -11.92 26.22 -6.35
N ASN A 388 -12.91 27.09 -6.56
CA ASN A 388 -13.84 26.94 -7.68
C ASN A 388 -13.12 26.92 -9.04
N GLY A 389 -12.01 27.66 -9.17
CA GLY A 389 -11.18 27.64 -10.38
C GLY A 389 -10.53 26.28 -10.61
N ASP A 390 -10.04 25.64 -9.55
CA ASP A 390 -9.46 24.29 -9.62
C ASP A 390 -10.50 23.24 -9.99
N VAL A 391 -11.72 23.33 -9.45
CA VAL A 391 -12.82 22.43 -9.83
C VAL A 391 -13.16 22.59 -11.32
N MET A 392 -13.26 23.82 -11.81
CA MET A 392 -13.52 24.07 -13.23
C MET A 392 -12.39 23.56 -14.12
N SER A 393 -11.14 23.76 -13.72
CA SER A 393 -9.98 23.19 -14.43
C SER A 393 -10.04 21.66 -14.44
N LEU A 394 -10.30 21.02 -13.30
CA LEU A 394 -10.43 19.55 -13.21
C LEU A 394 -11.51 19.03 -14.16
N LEU A 395 -12.71 19.61 -14.12
CA LEU A 395 -13.82 19.21 -14.99
C LEU A 395 -13.45 19.38 -16.46
N ASN A 396 -12.86 20.52 -16.84
CA ASN A 396 -12.41 20.76 -18.21
C ASN A 396 -11.34 19.76 -18.65
N MET A 397 -10.40 19.38 -17.78
CA MET A 397 -9.37 18.39 -18.09
C MET A 397 -9.97 16.99 -18.24
N VAL A 398 -10.92 16.60 -17.38
CA VAL A 398 -11.62 15.31 -17.48
C VAL A 398 -12.39 15.23 -18.80
N THR A 399 -13.15 16.27 -19.16
CA THR A 399 -13.87 16.29 -20.44
C THR A 399 -12.92 16.31 -21.63
N THR A 400 -11.82 17.08 -21.56
CA THR A 400 -10.82 17.12 -22.63
C THR A 400 -10.21 15.74 -22.88
N VAL A 401 -9.84 15.01 -21.83
CA VAL A 401 -9.30 13.66 -21.96
C VAL A 401 -10.34 12.69 -22.50
N HIS A 402 -11.59 12.76 -22.01
CA HIS A 402 -12.68 11.92 -22.50
C HIS A 402 -12.93 12.13 -24.01
N ASP A 403 -13.06 13.38 -24.44
CA ASP A 403 -13.42 13.75 -25.81
C ASP A 403 -12.33 13.47 -26.85
N ASN A 404 -11.06 13.28 -26.41
CA ASN A 404 -9.93 13.07 -27.31
C ASN A 404 -9.31 11.66 -27.24
N LEU A 405 -9.64 10.85 -26.22
CA LEU A 405 -9.14 9.47 -26.09
C LEU A 405 -10.21 8.39 -26.13
N ILE A 406 -11.47 8.72 -25.84
CA ILE A 406 -12.56 7.73 -25.72
C ILE A 406 -13.55 7.82 -26.91
N LEU A 407 -13.68 9.01 -27.51
CA LEU A 407 -14.45 9.27 -28.73
C LEU A 407 -13.50 9.42 -29.92
#